data_AF-A0A9E7JB43-F1
#
_entry.id   AF-A0A9E7JB43-F1
#
_cell.length_a   1.000
_cell.length_b   1.000
_cell.length_c   1.000
_cell.angle_alpha   90.00
_cell.angle_beta   90.00
_cell.angle_gamma   90.00
#
_symmetry.space_group_name_H-M   'P 1'
#
loop_
_entity.id
_entity.type
_entity.pdbx_description
1 polymer ?
#
loop_
_entity_poly.entity_id
_entity_poly.type
_entity_poly.pdbx_seq_one_letter_code
_entity_poly.pdbx_strand_id
1 'polypeptide(L)'
;MKHPKALTDSPQQQPPTHHHFSLASKPLLDSSPTVDSNNVSVAALYDEPTSVLDRHLTSSPATAPTAAPAAAAAAADLPFLSWAGGGDAHHHHPLLPSDDWDTASLFFAERCDLPPFTDDSDPQFLDAPFDLPFDPFSAAADHPIPSPASSFDRAQLDSLISAARCLEANDFAMAYLILSRLNHHPPSGSPSPLLRAVFLFKEALLALLRPSTAEPLLSAAELVRHIAAHKAFADLSPVPHFATFTATQTVMEALDCGARSIHLIDFDLGLGGQWSSFAQELAGRSRVSRSSPPAVRITAVVAEESGETVLAADNLRDFARGLNISLAVNFVRVGGLGTLALSGFRLAGSGEPTAVVLTPTIFRLLGGGAASPDTAAALLRFVRRVCPRVVLFVDTEGGSGGHPPPSLRRTVTARVEHYATVLESVESAAAVTGAREEAVRWVERAVMRPRVAAAVGEWAAVLGPWRELFAGAGWSPLPFSEFVESQAEWLVRRTPVGGYHVARRDGGALVLSWRGREMASTSAWRC
;
A
#
# COMPACT_ATOMS: atom_id res chain seq x y z
N MET A 1 -32.28 -51.08 -42.47
CA MET A 1 -31.88 -52.40 -42.99
C MET A 1 -30.36 -52.43 -43.13
N LYS A 2 -29.73 -53.36 -42.39
CA LYS A 2 -28.45 -54.08 -42.60
C LYS A 2 -27.11 -53.33 -42.80
N HIS A 3 -26.19 -53.68 -41.89
CA HIS A 3 -24.72 -53.57 -41.86
C HIS A 3 -23.99 -54.12 -43.10
N PRO A 4 -22.65 -53.93 -43.19
CA PRO A 4 -21.75 -54.99 -42.68
C PRO A 4 -20.56 -54.53 -41.79
N LYS A 5 -20.07 -55.51 -41.01
CA LYS A 5 -18.88 -55.61 -40.11
C LYS A 5 -17.56 -55.67 -40.91
N ALA A 6 -16.44 -55.05 -40.48
CA ALA A 6 -15.38 -55.42 -39.50
C ALA A 6 -14.34 -56.48 -39.95
N LEU A 7 -13.05 -56.10 -39.92
CA LEU A 7 -11.81 -56.92 -39.75
C LEU A 7 -10.65 -55.93 -39.40
N THR A 8 -10.21 -55.80 -38.14
CA THR A 8 -8.99 -56.38 -37.51
C THR A 8 -7.65 -56.09 -38.22
N ASP A 9 -6.80 -55.24 -37.62
CA ASP A 9 -5.54 -55.66 -36.97
C ASP A 9 -4.79 -54.49 -36.31
N SER A 10 -4.23 -54.77 -35.12
CA SER A 10 -3.42 -53.87 -34.28
C SER A 10 -1.93 -54.04 -34.56
N PRO A 11 -1.09 -53.06 -34.17
CA PRO A 11 0.16 -53.42 -33.51
C PRO A 11 0.36 -52.71 -32.16
N GLN A 12 0.80 -53.51 -31.19
CA GLN A 12 1.33 -53.13 -29.88
C GLN A 12 2.47 -52.09 -29.98
N GLN A 13 2.45 -51.09 -29.12
CA GLN A 13 3.67 -50.42 -28.64
C GLN A 13 3.63 -50.30 -27.10
N GLN A 14 4.72 -50.79 -26.51
CA GLN A 14 4.99 -50.91 -25.07
C GLN A 14 5.33 -49.57 -24.41
N PRO A 15 5.16 -49.43 -23.08
CA PRO A 15 5.56 -48.26 -22.30
C PRO A 15 7.06 -48.30 -21.91
N PRO A 16 7.71 -47.15 -21.67
CA PRO A 16 9.12 -47.12 -21.28
C PRO A 16 9.31 -47.47 -19.80
N THR A 17 10.34 -48.26 -19.58
CA THR A 17 10.78 -48.91 -18.34
C THR A 17 11.47 -47.97 -17.35
N HIS A 18 11.20 -48.21 -16.07
CA HIS A 18 11.92 -47.71 -14.90
C HIS A 18 13.39 -48.16 -14.89
N HIS A 19 14.32 -47.25 -14.55
CA HIS A 19 15.65 -47.60 -14.07
C HIS A 19 15.78 -47.26 -12.59
N HIS A 20 15.76 -48.31 -11.76
CA HIS A 20 16.21 -48.30 -10.37
C HIS A 20 17.75 -48.38 -10.35
N PHE A 21 18.40 -47.49 -9.60
CA PHE A 21 19.72 -47.77 -9.02
C PHE A 21 19.56 -47.94 -7.51
N SER A 22 19.96 -49.11 -7.03
CA SER A 22 20.00 -49.54 -5.64
C SER A 22 21.46 -49.65 -5.22
N LEU A 23 21.82 -49.09 -4.05
CA LEU A 23 23.05 -49.43 -3.35
C LEU A 23 22.76 -49.64 -1.86
N ALA A 24 22.71 -50.93 -1.55
CA ALA A 24 23.01 -51.66 -0.31
C ALA A 24 23.05 -50.93 1.05
N SER A 25 22.16 -51.42 1.92
CA SER A 25 22.19 -51.39 3.38
C SER A 25 23.23 -52.35 3.96
N LYS A 26 23.66 -52.13 5.22
CA LYS A 26 23.75 -53.15 6.30
C LYS A 26 23.93 -52.46 7.69
N PRO A 27 23.60 -53.14 8.81
CA PRO A 27 22.83 -52.57 9.93
C PRO A 27 23.49 -52.78 11.31
N LEU A 28 22.72 -52.49 12.38
CA LEU A 28 22.60 -53.17 13.72
C LEU A 28 22.44 -52.09 14.82
N LEU A 29 21.35 -52.00 15.59
CA LEU A 29 20.82 -52.81 16.73
C LEU A 29 20.45 -51.71 17.78
N ASP A 30 19.21 -51.38 18.08
CA ASP A 30 18.17 -52.08 18.87
C ASP A 30 18.15 -51.67 20.36
N SER A 31 16.94 -51.64 20.92
CA SER A 31 16.56 -51.62 22.35
C SER A 31 16.35 -50.26 23.05
N SER A 32 15.08 -49.88 23.20
CA SER A 32 14.56 -49.29 24.45
C SER A 32 14.46 -50.38 25.53
N PRO A 33 14.33 -50.04 26.84
CA PRO A 33 12.98 -49.96 27.40
C PRO A 33 12.78 -48.90 28.51
N THR A 34 11.50 -48.75 28.82
CA THR A 34 10.79 -47.97 29.83
C THR A 34 11.05 -48.35 31.30
N VAL A 35 10.68 -47.44 32.24
CA VAL A 35 9.96 -47.66 33.53
C VAL A 35 10.59 -46.97 34.79
N ASP A 36 9.72 -46.18 35.46
CA ASP A 36 9.55 -45.80 36.88
C ASP A 36 10.47 -44.87 37.73
N SER A 37 9.80 -43.82 38.22
CA SER A 37 9.55 -43.42 39.64
C SER A 37 10.66 -43.00 40.62
N ASN A 38 10.41 -41.82 41.21
CA ASN A 38 10.55 -41.42 42.63
C ASN A 38 11.93 -41.06 43.26
N ASN A 39 11.96 -39.79 43.73
CA ASN A 39 12.38 -39.28 45.06
C ASN A 39 13.86 -39.20 45.53
N VAL A 40 14.18 -37.98 46.02
CA VAL A 40 14.88 -37.66 47.30
C VAL A 40 16.43 -37.72 47.34
N SER A 41 17.02 -36.54 47.06
CA SER A 41 17.88 -35.68 47.90
C SER A 41 19.22 -36.13 48.55
N VAL A 42 20.14 -35.13 48.56
CA VAL A 42 21.17 -34.74 49.56
C VAL A 42 22.65 -35.10 49.27
N ALA A 43 23.48 -34.06 49.45
CA ALA A 43 24.87 -33.98 49.96
C ALA A 43 25.86 -33.45 48.91
N ALA A 44 26.20 -32.15 48.93
CA ALA A 44 27.14 -31.46 49.85
C ALA A 44 28.60 -31.60 49.38
N LEU A 45 29.32 -30.48 49.33
CA LEU A 45 30.50 -30.16 50.16
C LEU A 45 31.13 -28.82 49.65
N TYR A 46 31.06 -27.78 50.50
CA TYR A 46 32.08 -26.76 50.87
C TYR A 46 32.89 -26.01 49.75
N ASP A 47 33.17 -24.71 49.82
CA ASP A 47 33.38 -23.78 50.94
C ASP A 47 33.06 -22.31 50.55
N GLU A 48 32.59 -21.56 51.54
CA GLU A 48 32.50 -20.07 51.64
C GLU A 48 33.70 -19.60 52.53
N PRO A 49 33.82 -18.37 53.09
CA PRO A 49 33.37 -17.00 52.74
C PRO A 49 34.54 -15.97 52.89
N THR A 50 34.41 -14.67 52.56
CA THR A 50 34.09 -13.52 53.46
C THR A 50 34.78 -12.27 52.88
N SER A 51 34.54 -11.00 53.23
CA SER A 51 33.37 -10.20 53.61
C SER A 51 33.90 -8.78 53.98
N VAL A 52 33.10 -7.73 53.70
CA VAL A 52 33.02 -6.36 54.28
C VAL A 52 34.20 -5.36 54.22
N LEU A 53 33.99 -4.17 53.62
CA LEU A 53 33.82 -2.84 54.28
C LEU A 53 34.04 -1.64 53.33
N ASP A 54 33.04 -0.74 53.28
CA ASP A 54 33.10 0.64 52.74
C ASP A 54 33.92 1.60 53.63
N ARG A 55 34.50 2.68 53.07
CA ARG A 55 34.07 4.11 53.20
C ARG A 55 35.17 5.15 52.92
N HIS A 56 34.73 6.19 52.19
CA HIS A 56 35.14 7.62 52.19
C HIS A 56 36.50 8.10 51.61
N LEU A 57 36.40 9.10 50.70
CA LEU A 57 36.96 10.49 50.74
C LEU A 57 37.34 10.97 49.31
N THR A 58 36.60 11.92 48.70
CA THR A 58 36.96 13.35 48.39
C THR A 58 38.31 13.54 47.67
N SER A 59 38.55 14.38 46.65
CA SER A 59 38.06 15.73 46.30
C SER A 59 38.78 16.22 45.00
N SER A 60 38.17 17.13 44.23
CA SER A 60 38.82 17.97 43.17
C SER A 60 39.83 18.99 43.73
N PRO A 61 40.66 19.67 42.90
CA PRO A 61 40.34 21.00 42.31
C PRO A 61 40.90 21.22 40.87
N ALA A 62 40.24 21.94 39.94
CA ALA A 62 40.13 23.40 39.68
C ALA A 62 41.41 24.15 39.23
N THR A 63 41.43 24.72 38.01
CA THR A 63 41.93 26.09 37.69
C THR A 63 41.65 26.52 36.22
N ALA A 64 41.02 27.69 36.06
CA ALA A 64 40.93 28.53 34.85
C ALA A 64 42.12 29.53 34.84
N PRO A 65 42.19 30.68 34.09
CA PRO A 65 41.33 31.28 33.04
C PRO A 65 42.14 31.82 31.81
N THR A 66 41.57 32.45 30.77
CA THR A 66 41.52 33.93 30.63
C THR A 66 40.86 34.43 29.32
N ALA A 67 40.12 35.53 29.48
CA ALA A 67 39.95 36.71 28.62
C ALA A 67 39.06 36.69 27.33
N ALA A 68 38.07 37.60 27.38
CA ALA A 68 37.10 38.03 26.37
C ALA A 68 37.63 39.26 25.56
N PRO A 69 36.77 40.12 24.95
CA PRO A 69 35.83 39.93 23.83
C PRO A 69 36.08 40.94 22.66
N ALA A 70 35.34 40.83 21.55
CA ALA A 70 34.52 41.91 20.94
C ALA A 70 34.40 41.84 19.39
N ALA A 71 33.12 41.91 18.97
CA ALA A 71 32.57 42.68 17.86
C ALA A 71 32.75 42.26 16.39
N ALA A 72 31.58 41.94 15.81
CA ALA A 72 31.00 42.49 14.59
C ALA A 72 31.14 41.73 13.26
N ALA A 73 29.94 41.44 12.74
CA ALA A 73 29.49 41.55 11.35
C ALA A 73 29.66 40.34 10.40
N ALA A 74 28.48 40.01 9.86
CA ALA A 74 28.20 39.66 8.46
C ALA A 74 28.15 38.17 8.06
N ALA A 75 26.98 37.88 7.47
CA ALA A 75 26.70 36.96 6.37
C ALA A 75 26.85 35.45 6.65
N ALA A 76 25.68 34.80 6.67
CA ALA A 76 25.51 33.37 6.52
C ALA A 76 25.78 32.97 5.07
N ASP A 77 26.81 32.14 4.88
CA ASP A 77 26.96 31.26 3.72
C ASP A 77 27.03 29.82 4.24
N LEU A 78 26.17 28.96 3.66
CA LEU A 78 26.20 27.51 3.84
C LEU A 78 27.49 26.93 3.24
N PRO A 79 28.13 25.93 3.87
CA PRO A 79 29.05 25.08 3.17
C PRO A 79 28.53 23.63 3.03
N PHE A 80 28.52 23.20 1.78
CA PHE A 80 28.90 21.86 1.32
C PHE A 80 30.14 21.30 2.04
N LEU A 81 30.28 19.96 2.08
CA LEU A 81 31.52 19.12 1.91
C LEU A 81 31.21 17.71 2.44
N SER A 82 31.04 16.65 1.63
CA SER A 82 32.06 15.85 0.90
C SER A 82 33.28 15.45 1.72
N TRP A 83 33.37 14.21 2.22
CA TRP A 83 34.66 13.50 2.41
C TRP A 83 34.52 11.99 2.17
N ALA A 84 35.54 11.45 1.49
CA ALA A 84 35.76 10.03 1.22
C ALA A 84 36.97 9.54 2.03
N GLY A 85 36.95 8.25 2.43
CA GLY A 85 38.15 7.42 2.52
C GLY A 85 38.59 6.90 3.89
N GLY A 86 38.17 5.67 4.21
CA GLY A 86 39.06 4.57 4.66
C GLY A 86 39.32 4.37 6.16
N GLY A 87 39.01 3.16 6.65
CA GLY A 87 39.71 2.55 7.80
C GLY A 87 38.83 1.88 8.87
N ASP A 88 38.76 0.55 8.80
CA ASP A 88 38.37 -0.48 9.77
C ASP A 88 37.85 -0.18 11.19
N ALA A 89 36.77 -0.94 11.48
CA ALA A 89 36.46 -1.71 12.69
C ALA A 89 35.83 -1.04 13.94
N HIS A 90 34.80 -1.77 14.42
CA HIS A 90 34.07 -1.73 15.70
C HIS A 90 32.83 -0.82 15.77
N HIS A 91 31.68 -1.46 15.51
CA HIS A 91 30.34 -0.94 15.69
C HIS A 91 30.02 -0.64 17.16
N HIS A 92 29.99 0.64 17.50
CA HIS A 92 29.16 1.17 18.56
C HIS A 92 28.29 2.27 17.95
N HIS A 93 26.99 2.01 17.82
CA HIS A 93 26.00 3.01 17.41
C HIS A 93 25.82 4.04 18.53
N PRO A 94 26.04 5.35 18.31
CA PRO A 94 25.52 6.38 19.18
C PRO A 94 24.05 6.65 18.78
N LEU A 95 23.15 6.52 19.75
CA LEU A 95 21.76 6.97 19.66
C LEU A 95 21.74 8.49 19.42
N LEU A 96 21.10 8.92 18.32
CA LEU A 96 20.73 10.32 18.11
C LEU A 96 19.45 10.66 18.89
N PRO A 97 19.24 11.93 19.30
CA PRO A 97 18.19 12.31 20.24
C PRO A 97 16.78 12.17 19.64
N SER A 98 15.84 11.90 20.54
CA SER A 98 14.41 11.57 20.34
C SER A 98 13.52 12.64 19.69
N ASP A 99 14.05 13.79 19.27
CA ASP A 99 13.24 14.98 19.02
C ASP A 99 12.95 15.27 17.52
N ASP A 100 13.44 14.44 16.59
CA ASP A 100 13.20 14.62 15.14
C ASP A 100 12.08 13.76 14.54
N TRP A 101 11.44 12.88 15.34
CA TRP A 101 10.45 11.89 14.86
C TRP A 101 8.97 12.34 14.90
N ASP A 102 8.70 13.62 15.19
CA ASP A 102 7.34 14.19 15.24
C ASP A 102 6.60 14.23 13.88
N THR A 103 7.20 13.69 12.82
CA THR A 103 6.62 13.65 11.47
C THR A 103 5.44 12.69 11.34
N ALA A 104 5.31 11.66 12.19
CA ALA A 104 4.13 10.79 12.22
C ALA A 104 2.89 11.51 12.80
N SER A 105 3.10 12.50 13.68
CA SER A 105 2.06 13.36 14.24
C SER A 105 1.57 14.41 13.23
N LEU A 106 2.37 14.72 12.19
CA LEU A 106 2.06 15.70 11.14
C LEU A 106 1.05 15.23 10.09
N PHE A 107 0.57 13.97 10.15
CA PHE A 107 -0.56 13.56 9.30
C PHE A 107 -1.88 14.18 9.76
N PHE A 108 -2.01 14.60 11.03
CA PHE A 108 -3.29 15.09 11.58
C PHE A 108 -3.17 16.22 12.61
N ALA A 109 -2.05 16.95 12.66
CA ALA A 109 -1.88 18.08 13.58
C ALA A 109 -2.75 19.32 13.26
N GLU A 110 -3.50 19.34 12.16
CA GLU A 110 -4.62 20.27 12.00
C GLU A 110 -5.89 19.67 12.61
N ARG A 111 -6.24 20.14 13.82
CA ARG A 111 -7.56 19.95 14.41
C ARG A 111 -8.62 20.36 13.38
N CYS A 112 -9.30 19.38 12.79
CA CYS A 112 -10.58 19.63 12.15
C CYS A 112 -11.62 19.79 13.28
N ASP A 113 -11.69 21.00 13.84
CA ASP A 113 -12.81 21.38 14.70
C ASP A 113 -14.05 21.51 13.81
N LEU A 114 -14.87 20.44 13.78
CA LEU A 114 -16.22 20.50 13.21
C LEU A 114 -17.08 21.38 14.14
N PRO A 115 -17.63 22.53 13.68
CA PRO A 115 -18.61 23.24 14.49
C PRO A 115 -19.91 22.43 14.57
N PRO A 116 -20.61 22.45 15.71
CA PRO A 116 -21.94 21.84 15.81
C PRO A 116 -22.91 22.58 14.88
N PHE A 117 -23.64 21.84 14.05
CA PHE A 117 -24.68 22.38 13.18
C PHE A 117 -25.72 23.13 14.01
N THR A 118 -25.81 24.44 13.82
CA THR A 118 -26.97 25.23 14.25
C THR A 118 -27.97 25.29 13.11
N ASP A 119 -29.14 24.73 13.38
CA ASP A 119 -30.37 24.89 12.60
C ASP A 119 -30.76 26.37 12.67
N ASP A 120 -30.67 27.11 11.56
CA ASP A 120 -31.35 28.39 11.46
C ASP A 120 -31.88 28.63 10.05
N SER A 121 -33.20 28.63 10.00
CA SER A 121 -34.05 28.93 8.87
C SER A 121 -34.29 30.44 8.81
N ASP A 122 -33.83 31.12 7.76
CA ASP A 122 -34.64 32.16 7.14
C ASP A 122 -34.21 32.46 5.69
N PRO A 123 -35.16 32.68 4.75
CA PRO A 123 -34.92 32.89 3.34
C PRO A 123 -34.94 34.39 2.99
N GLN A 124 -33.98 34.85 2.19
CA GLN A 124 -34.13 36.06 1.38
C GLN A 124 -32.95 36.20 0.43
N PHE A 125 -33.20 36.01 -0.87
CA PHE A 125 -32.98 36.99 -1.94
C PHE A 125 -33.13 36.27 -3.29
N LEU A 126 -34.38 36.24 -3.74
CA LEU A 126 -34.74 36.19 -5.16
C LEU A 126 -34.40 37.55 -5.79
N ASP A 127 -34.11 37.49 -7.09
CA ASP A 127 -34.06 38.55 -8.11
C ASP A 127 -32.68 39.00 -8.61
N ALA A 128 -32.25 38.36 -9.70
CA ALA A 128 -31.67 39.06 -10.85
C ALA A 128 -31.96 38.28 -12.16
N PRO A 129 -32.19 38.96 -13.30
CA PRO A 129 -32.95 38.41 -14.42
C PRO A 129 -32.08 37.67 -15.45
N PHE A 130 -32.68 36.63 -16.03
CA PHE A 130 -32.22 35.94 -17.23
C PHE A 130 -32.47 36.83 -18.45
N ASP A 131 -31.41 37.20 -19.17
CA ASP A 131 -31.48 37.52 -20.61
C ASP A 131 -30.07 37.43 -21.22
N LEU A 132 -29.83 36.39 -22.04
CA LEU A 132 -28.74 36.36 -23.02
C LEU A 132 -29.36 36.09 -24.39
N PRO A 133 -29.01 36.86 -25.44
CA PRO A 133 -29.54 36.63 -26.78
C PRO A 133 -28.93 35.36 -27.39
N PHE A 134 -29.81 34.49 -27.89
CA PHE A 134 -29.47 33.29 -28.66
C PHE A 134 -29.04 33.70 -30.07
N ASP A 135 -27.79 33.43 -30.45
CA ASP A 135 -27.29 33.63 -31.82
C ASP A 135 -27.26 32.27 -32.57
N PRO A 136 -28.14 32.04 -33.55
CA PRO A 136 -28.36 30.71 -34.14
C PRO A 136 -27.38 30.33 -35.27
N PHE A 137 -26.27 31.06 -35.45
CA PHE A 137 -25.30 30.78 -36.54
C PHE A 137 -23.85 30.48 -36.12
N SER A 138 -23.52 30.40 -34.82
CA SER A 138 -22.17 29.99 -34.38
C SER A 138 -22.00 28.46 -34.25
N ALA A 139 -22.47 27.73 -35.27
CA ALA A 139 -22.41 26.28 -35.33
C ALA A 139 -21.74 25.83 -36.65
N ALA A 140 -20.47 26.21 -36.85
CA ALA A 140 -19.55 25.54 -37.77
C ALA A 140 -18.18 26.24 -37.79
N ALA A 141 -17.27 25.83 -36.90
CA ALA A 141 -15.82 25.76 -37.11
C ALA A 141 -15.14 25.77 -35.73
N ASP A 142 -14.67 24.60 -35.30
CA ASP A 142 -13.44 24.44 -34.53
C ASP A 142 -13.30 22.95 -34.15
N HIS A 143 -12.80 22.16 -35.09
CA HIS A 143 -12.01 21.00 -34.68
C HIS A 143 -10.61 21.53 -34.39
N PRO A 144 -10.17 21.60 -33.12
CA PRO A 144 -8.80 22.01 -32.83
C PRO A 144 -7.85 20.98 -33.44
N ILE A 145 -6.96 21.46 -34.31
CA ILE A 145 -5.80 20.68 -34.77
C ILE A 145 -5.07 20.21 -33.50
N PRO A 146 -4.82 18.91 -33.29
CA PRO A 146 -4.14 18.44 -32.09
C PRO A 146 -2.76 19.08 -31.98
N SER A 147 -2.45 19.71 -30.85
CA SER A 147 -1.12 20.27 -30.58
C SER A 147 -0.04 19.21 -30.79
N PRO A 148 1.13 19.53 -31.38
CA PRO A 148 2.15 18.55 -31.74
C PRO A 148 2.64 17.70 -30.55
N ALA A 149 2.66 18.28 -29.33
CA ALA A 149 2.97 17.56 -28.09
C ALA A 149 2.01 16.38 -27.82
N SER A 150 0.71 16.56 -28.08
CA SER A 150 -0.29 15.49 -27.88
C SER A 150 -0.12 14.33 -28.86
N SER A 151 0.30 14.61 -30.10
CA SER A 151 0.58 13.58 -31.11
C SER A 151 1.86 12.79 -30.80
N PHE A 152 2.88 13.47 -30.27
CA PHE A 152 4.14 12.84 -29.88
C PHE A 152 3.95 11.92 -28.67
N ASP A 153 3.25 12.38 -27.63
CA ASP A 153 2.99 11.59 -26.42
C ASP A 153 2.20 10.31 -26.75
N ARG A 154 1.21 10.43 -27.65
CA ARG A 154 0.46 9.27 -28.19
C ARG A 154 1.38 8.28 -28.91
N ALA A 155 2.32 8.74 -29.74
CA ALA A 155 3.26 7.86 -30.43
C ALA A 155 4.21 7.13 -29.47
N GLN A 156 4.64 7.78 -28.38
CA GLN A 156 5.45 7.14 -27.34
C GLN A 156 4.62 6.09 -26.57
N LEU A 157 3.36 6.38 -26.26
CA LEU A 157 2.42 5.42 -25.68
C LEU A 157 2.20 4.22 -26.60
N ASP A 158 1.98 4.42 -27.89
CA ASP A 158 1.80 3.33 -28.87
C ASP A 158 3.04 2.43 -28.96
N SER A 159 4.23 3.03 -28.87
CA SER A 159 5.50 2.30 -28.83
C SER A 159 5.62 1.46 -27.55
N LEU A 160 5.25 2.01 -26.39
CA LEU A 160 5.22 1.28 -25.11
C LEU A 160 4.21 0.10 -25.16
N ILE A 161 3.02 0.33 -25.68
CA ILE A 161 1.97 -0.69 -25.89
C ILE A 161 2.48 -1.79 -26.83
N SER A 162 3.25 -1.43 -27.85
CA SER A 162 3.87 -2.39 -28.77
C SER A 162 4.95 -3.22 -28.09
N ALA A 163 5.79 -2.63 -27.23
CA ALA A 163 6.75 -3.36 -26.42
C ALA A 163 6.07 -4.35 -25.46
N ALA A 164 4.99 -3.93 -24.80
CA ALA A 164 4.17 -4.78 -23.94
C ALA A 164 3.62 -6.01 -24.68
N ARG A 165 3.16 -5.84 -25.94
CA ARG A 165 2.76 -6.97 -26.79
C ARG A 165 3.90 -7.93 -27.10
N CYS A 166 5.08 -7.41 -27.41
CA CYS A 166 6.25 -8.24 -27.68
C CYS A 166 6.62 -9.08 -26.45
N LEU A 167 6.55 -8.50 -25.25
CA LEU A 167 6.75 -9.22 -23.99
C LEU A 167 5.72 -10.35 -23.79
N GLU A 168 4.44 -10.10 -24.06
CA GLU A 168 3.40 -11.16 -24.01
C GLU A 168 3.69 -12.30 -24.98
N ALA A 169 4.20 -11.98 -26.17
CA ALA A 169 4.55 -12.94 -27.21
C ALA A 169 5.91 -13.62 -26.98
N ASN A 170 6.60 -13.32 -25.87
CA ASN A 170 7.97 -13.75 -25.57
C ASN A 170 9.02 -13.30 -26.61
N ASP A 171 8.74 -12.25 -27.38
CA ASP A 171 9.71 -11.59 -28.26
C ASP A 171 10.50 -10.54 -27.48
N PHE A 172 11.37 -11.03 -26.59
CA PHE A 172 12.16 -10.20 -25.68
C PHE A 172 13.14 -9.28 -26.42
N ALA A 173 13.66 -9.73 -27.58
CA ALA A 173 14.61 -8.95 -28.38
C ALA A 173 13.93 -7.72 -29.00
N MET A 174 12.74 -7.89 -29.60
CA MET A 174 11.98 -6.77 -30.14
C MET A 174 11.48 -5.84 -29.04
N ALA A 175 10.98 -6.39 -27.93
CA ALA A 175 10.58 -5.59 -26.77
C ALA A 175 11.73 -4.71 -26.28
N TYR A 176 12.93 -5.29 -26.10
CA TYR A 176 14.12 -4.56 -25.68
C TYR A 176 14.50 -3.46 -26.68
N LEU A 177 14.45 -3.73 -27.99
CA LEU A 177 14.76 -2.76 -29.03
C LEU A 177 13.80 -1.57 -28.99
N ILE A 178 12.49 -1.82 -28.88
CA ILE A 178 11.47 -0.76 -28.80
C ILE A 178 11.68 0.08 -27.53
N LEU A 179 11.83 -0.57 -26.37
CA LEU A 179 12.06 0.13 -25.09
C LEU A 179 13.35 0.94 -25.09
N SER A 180 14.42 0.44 -25.73
CA SER A 180 15.68 1.16 -25.87
C SER A 180 15.53 2.41 -26.75
N ARG A 181 14.71 2.37 -27.80
CA ARG A 181 14.44 3.53 -28.66
C ARG A 181 13.66 4.64 -27.94
N LEU A 182 12.80 4.29 -26.99
CA LEU A 182 12.12 5.28 -26.14
C LEU A 182 13.12 6.16 -25.35
N ASN A 183 14.35 5.71 -25.12
CA ASN A 183 15.39 6.51 -24.45
C ASN A 183 15.92 7.70 -25.29
N HIS A 184 15.84 7.61 -26.63
CA HIS A 184 16.41 8.60 -27.53
C HIS A 184 15.47 9.76 -27.86
N HIS A 185 14.29 9.80 -27.24
CA HIS A 185 13.28 10.82 -27.48
C HIS A 185 12.99 11.64 -26.21
N PRO A 186 14.00 12.31 -25.59
CA PRO A 186 13.73 13.20 -24.47
C PRO A 186 12.85 14.36 -24.95
N PRO A 187 11.80 14.72 -24.20
CA PRO A 187 10.94 15.82 -24.58
C PRO A 187 11.71 17.14 -24.58
N SER A 188 11.43 17.99 -25.56
CA SER A 188 11.89 19.37 -25.59
C SER A 188 11.05 20.21 -24.62
N GLY A 189 11.32 20.10 -23.31
CA GLY A 189 10.59 20.82 -22.26
C GLY A 189 10.25 19.93 -21.05
N SER A 190 9.45 20.47 -20.12
CA SER A 190 8.91 19.65 -19.02
C SER A 190 8.01 18.56 -19.61
N PRO A 191 8.28 17.26 -19.34
CA PRO A 191 7.50 16.17 -19.87
C PRO A 191 6.05 16.25 -19.38
N SER A 192 5.08 15.97 -20.27
CA SER A 192 3.68 15.88 -19.87
C SER A 192 3.46 14.77 -18.82
N PRO A 193 2.37 14.83 -18.02
CA PRO A 193 2.00 13.74 -17.12
C PRO A 193 1.91 12.37 -17.81
N LEU A 194 1.38 12.36 -19.04
CA LEU A 194 1.28 11.15 -19.85
C LEU A 194 2.66 10.59 -20.19
N LEU A 195 3.57 11.44 -20.66
CA LEU A 195 4.91 11.01 -21.05
C LEU A 195 5.73 10.54 -19.83
N ARG A 196 5.58 11.18 -18.67
CA ARG A 196 6.18 10.69 -17.41
C ARG A 196 5.65 9.33 -17.01
N ALA A 197 4.33 9.12 -17.08
CA ALA A 197 3.74 7.80 -16.86
C ALA A 197 4.29 6.76 -17.86
N VAL A 198 4.39 7.09 -19.15
CA VAL A 198 5.02 6.22 -20.16
C VAL A 198 6.45 5.84 -19.75
N PHE A 199 7.25 6.79 -19.26
CA PHE A 199 8.61 6.49 -18.81
C PHE A 199 8.66 5.61 -17.56
N LEU A 200 7.77 5.80 -16.58
CA LEU A 200 7.67 4.91 -15.43
C LEU A 200 7.38 3.46 -15.86
N PHE A 201 6.43 3.28 -16.79
CA PHE A 201 6.10 1.96 -17.32
C PHE A 201 7.22 1.39 -18.19
N LYS A 202 7.92 2.22 -18.98
CA LYS A 202 9.10 1.79 -19.76
C LYS A 202 10.17 1.19 -18.84
N GLU A 203 10.51 1.87 -17.74
CA GLU A 203 11.48 1.36 -16.77
C GLU A 203 11.00 0.05 -16.12
N ALA A 204 9.71 -0.04 -15.77
CA ALA A 204 9.15 -1.26 -15.20
C ALA A 204 9.17 -2.45 -16.18
N LEU A 205 8.87 -2.22 -17.47
CA LEU A 205 8.95 -3.25 -18.52
C LEU A 205 10.40 -3.66 -18.81
N LEU A 206 11.35 -2.72 -18.74
CA LEU A 206 12.79 -3.03 -18.84
C LEU A 206 13.27 -3.90 -17.68
N ALA A 207 12.74 -3.67 -16.46
CA ALA A 207 13.06 -4.49 -15.30
C ALA A 207 12.57 -5.95 -15.44
N LEU A 208 11.47 -6.19 -16.17
CA LEU A 208 11.04 -7.56 -16.50
C LEU A 208 12.05 -8.31 -17.39
N LEU A 209 12.74 -7.59 -18.28
CA LEU A 209 13.74 -8.16 -19.21
C LEU A 209 15.09 -8.41 -18.55
N ARG A 210 15.37 -7.72 -17.44
CA ARG A 210 16.61 -7.84 -16.68
C ARG A 210 16.21 -8.16 -15.24
N PRO A 211 15.98 -9.43 -14.89
CA PRO A 211 15.66 -9.80 -13.52
C PRO A 211 16.81 -9.31 -12.63
N SER A 212 16.56 -8.21 -11.93
CA SER A 212 17.50 -7.69 -10.94
C SER A 212 17.47 -8.63 -9.75
N THR A 213 18.64 -8.83 -9.14
CA THR A 213 18.72 -9.38 -7.79
C THR A 213 17.91 -8.52 -6.83
N ALA A 214 17.35 -9.16 -5.80
CA ALA A 214 16.47 -8.59 -4.77
C ALA A 214 16.70 -7.09 -4.52
N GLU A 215 15.61 -6.31 -4.52
CA GLU A 215 15.63 -4.89 -4.13
C GLU A 215 16.33 -4.77 -2.77
N PRO A 216 17.38 -3.94 -2.66
CA PRO A 216 18.08 -3.75 -1.40
C PRO A 216 17.12 -3.16 -0.36
N LEU A 217 17.35 -3.49 0.91
CA LEU A 217 16.65 -2.86 2.02
C LEU A 217 16.81 -1.33 1.92
N LEU A 218 15.72 -0.60 2.10
CA LEU A 218 15.77 0.86 2.12
C LEU A 218 16.73 1.31 3.22
N SER A 219 17.72 2.11 2.85
CA SER A 219 18.52 2.84 3.83
C SER A 219 17.63 3.80 4.64
N ALA A 220 18.08 4.21 5.84
CA ALA A 220 17.34 5.16 6.66
C ALA A 220 16.99 6.45 5.89
N ALA A 221 17.92 6.95 5.06
CA ALA A 221 17.69 8.13 4.23
C ALA A 221 16.68 7.89 3.09
N GLU A 222 16.55 6.67 2.60
CA GLU A 222 15.51 6.29 1.63
C GLU A 222 14.15 6.18 2.29
N LEU A 223 14.09 5.62 3.49
CA LEU A 223 12.86 5.54 4.28
C LEU A 223 12.31 6.93 4.64
N VAL A 224 13.16 7.86 5.07
CA VAL A 224 12.76 9.25 5.32
C VAL A 224 12.20 9.91 4.06
N ARG A 225 12.87 9.75 2.90
CA ARG A 225 12.37 10.26 1.61
C ARG A 225 11.05 9.61 1.21
N HIS A 226 10.89 8.33 1.50
CA HIS A 226 9.67 7.58 1.24
C HIS A 226 8.49 8.11 2.07
N ILE A 227 8.70 8.37 3.36
CA ILE A 227 7.71 8.99 4.26
C ILE A 227 7.36 10.40 3.77
N ALA A 228 8.36 11.23 3.45
CA ALA A 228 8.15 12.58 2.94
C ALA A 228 7.35 12.60 1.62
N ALA A 229 7.61 11.64 0.74
CA ALA A 229 6.86 11.51 -0.52
C ALA A 229 5.40 11.08 -0.30
N HIS A 230 5.13 10.18 0.65
CA HIS A 230 3.77 9.80 1.01
C HIS A 230 2.99 10.96 1.62
N LYS A 231 3.65 11.75 2.49
CA LYS A 231 3.08 12.99 3.01
C LYS A 231 2.78 13.98 1.89
N ALA A 232 3.75 14.24 1.01
CA ALA A 232 3.53 15.12 -0.14
C ALA A 232 2.39 14.65 -1.05
N PHE A 233 2.22 13.33 -1.23
CA PHE A 233 1.10 12.80 -2.01
C PHE A 233 -0.25 13.02 -1.32
N ALA A 234 -0.32 12.84 0.00
CA ALA A 234 -1.52 13.12 0.78
C ALA A 234 -1.87 14.62 0.76
N ASP A 235 -0.86 15.50 0.82
CA ASP A 235 -1.04 16.96 0.79
C ASP A 235 -1.48 17.46 -0.61
N LEU A 236 -1.03 16.80 -1.69
CA LEU A 236 -1.30 17.22 -3.08
C LEU A 236 -2.45 16.46 -3.76
N SER A 237 -2.98 15.39 -3.15
CA SER A 237 -4.03 14.57 -3.74
C SER A 237 -5.04 14.08 -2.70
N PRO A 238 -6.35 14.11 -2.98
CA PRO A 238 -7.35 13.52 -2.11
C PRO A 238 -7.35 11.99 -2.13
N VAL A 239 -6.62 11.33 -3.03
CA VAL A 239 -6.66 9.86 -3.18
C VAL A 239 -6.33 9.11 -1.87
N PRO A 240 -5.25 9.42 -1.14
CA PRO A 240 -4.94 8.73 0.12
C PRO A 240 -6.00 8.96 1.21
N HIS A 241 -6.50 10.20 1.30
CA HIS A 241 -7.52 10.59 2.27
C HIS A 241 -8.87 9.94 1.96
N PHE A 242 -9.25 9.88 0.69
CA PHE A 242 -10.49 9.22 0.25
C PHE A 242 -10.47 7.74 0.63
N ALA A 243 -9.39 7.03 0.31
CA ALA A 243 -9.21 5.63 0.69
C ALA A 243 -9.29 5.45 2.21
N THR A 244 -8.56 6.29 2.96
CA THR A 244 -8.48 6.21 4.43
C THR A 244 -9.83 6.51 5.11
N PHE A 245 -10.48 7.62 4.76
CA PHE A 245 -11.73 8.06 5.41
C PHE A 245 -12.88 7.11 5.12
N THR A 246 -13.02 6.68 3.86
CA THR A 246 -14.09 5.75 3.48
C THR A 246 -13.91 4.39 4.14
N ALA A 247 -12.68 3.87 4.19
CA ALA A 247 -12.38 2.62 4.89
C ALA A 247 -12.59 2.75 6.41
N THR A 248 -11.98 3.76 7.03
CA THR A 248 -12.04 4.00 8.48
C THR A 248 -13.48 4.10 8.96
N GLN A 249 -14.27 4.97 8.34
CA GLN A 249 -15.66 5.18 8.73
C GLN A 249 -16.49 3.90 8.60
N THR A 250 -16.31 3.15 7.51
CA THR A 250 -17.04 1.90 7.27
C THR A 250 -16.67 0.82 8.28
N VAL A 251 -15.38 0.70 8.63
CA VAL A 251 -14.91 -0.21 9.69
C VAL A 251 -15.51 0.20 11.03
N MET A 252 -15.50 1.50 11.34
CA MET A 252 -16.03 2.02 12.60
C MET A 252 -17.52 1.68 12.75
N GLU A 253 -18.33 1.90 11.71
CA GLU A 253 -19.75 1.54 11.72
C GLU A 253 -19.98 0.03 11.82
N ALA A 254 -19.19 -0.78 11.11
CA ALA A 254 -19.36 -2.24 11.11
C ALA A 254 -18.95 -2.89 12.45
N LEU A 255 -17.97 -2.31 13.14
CA LEU A 255 -17.42 -2.84 14.39
C LEU A 255 -18.03 -2.19 15.64
N ASP A 256 -18.88 -1.17 15.50
CA ASP A 256 -19.59 -0.53 16.61
C ASP A 256 -20.66 -1.47 17.19
N CYS A 257 -20.28 -2.21 18.22
CA CYS A 257 -21.16 -3.16 18.90
C CYS A 257 -20.89 -3.30 20.39
N GLY A 258 -20.21 -2.31 20.99
CA GLY A 258 -19.84 -2.34 22.40
C GLY A 258 -18.86 -3.45 22.79
N ALA A 259 -18.19 -4.07 21.81
CA ALA A 259 -17.17 -5.08 22.09
C ALA A 259 -15.96 -4.47 22.81
N ARG A 260 -15.31 -5.25 23.68
CA ARG A 260 -14.12 -4.82 24.42
C ARG A 260 -12.84 -4.86 23.59
N SER A 261 -12.85 -5.63 22.51
CA SER A 261 -11.76 -5.75 21.57
C SER A 261 -12.29 -5.88 20.15
N ILE A 262 -11.50 -5.42 19.18
CA ILE A 262 -11.77 -5.52 17.76
C ILE A 262 -10.54 -6.00 17.00
N HIS A 263 -10.76 -6.68 15.87
CA HIS A 263 -9.70 -7.23 15.04
C HIS A 263 -9.75 -6.63 13.63
N LEU A 264 -8.60 -6.16 13.17
CA LEU A 264 -8.38 -5.65 11.83
C LEU A 264 -7.38 -6.58 11.14
N ILE A 265 -7.76 -7.12 9.98
CA ILE A 265 -6.84 -7.87 9.10
C ILE A 265 -6.58 -7.00 7.88
N ASP A 266 -5.32 -6.68 7.65
CA ASP A 266 -4.88 -5.76 6.62
C ASP A 266 -3.77 -6.39 5.78
N PHE A 267 -3.85 -6.25 4.46
CA PHE A 267 -2.89 -6.82 3.51
C PHE A 267 -1.99 -5.76 2.87
N ASP A 268 -2.03 -4.53 3.38
CA ASP A 268 -1.34 -3.36 2.84
C ASP A 268 -1.13 -2.30 3.94
N LEU A 269 -0.41 -2.69 5.00
CA LEU A 269 -0.23 -1.85 6.21
C LEU A 269 0.39 -0.49 5.87
N GLY A 270 1.26 -0.47 4.84
CA GLY A 270 2.05 0.68 4.43
C GLY A 270 2.79 1.31 5.62
N LEU A 271 2.72 2.63 5.70
CA LEU A 271 3.28 3.44 6.79
C LEU A 271 2.36 3.55 8.02
N GLY A 272 1.28 2.77 8.08
CA GLY A 272 0.33 2.77 9.19
C GLY A 272 -0.66 3.94 9.22
N GLY A 273 -0.59 4.88 8.27
CA GLY A 273 -1.39 6.11 8.26
C GLY A 273 -2.90 5.89 8.44
N GLN A 274 -3.48 4.90 7.73
CA GLN A 274 -4.90 4.55 7.85
C GLN A 274 -5.27 4.17 9.28
N TRP A 275 -4.43 3.38 9.94
CA TRP A 275 -4.71 2.87 11.27
C TRP A 275 -4.44 3.89 12.37
N SER A 276 -3.56 4.86 12.13
CA SER A 276 -3.44 6.06 12.97
C SER A 276 -4.74 6.87 12.93
N SER A 277 -5.30 7.12 11.74
CA SER A 277 -6.60 7.82 11.60
C SER A 277 -7.72 7.07 12.32
N PHE A 278 -7.79 5.75 12.14
CA PHE A 278 -8.75 4.90 12.84
C PHE A 278 -8.61 4.99 14.36
N ALA A 279 -7.39 4.89 14.90
CA ALA A 279 -7.14 4.99 16.34
C ALA A 279 -7.56 6.36 16.89
N GLN A 280 -7.26 7.45 16.17
CA GLN A 280 -7.65 8.81 16.55
C GLN A 280 -9.17 8.96 16.61
N GLU A 281 -9.87 8.48 15.59
CA GLU A 281 -11.33 8.54 15.54
C GLU A 281 -11.96 7.66 16.63
N LEU A 282 -11.41 6.47 16.87
CA LEU A 282 -11.86 5.55 17.92
C LEU A 282 -11.73 6.18 19.32
N ALA A 283 -10.60 6.83 19.59
CA ALA A 283 -10.39 7.58 20.82
C ALA A 283 -11.38 8.75 20.93
N GLY A 284 -11.62 9.48 19.85
CA GLY A 284 -12.58 10.59 19.79
C GLY A 284 -14.00 10.16 20.13
N ARG A 285 -14.51 9.11 19.45
CA ARG A 285 -15.86 8.57 19.71
C ARG A 285 -16.00 8.07 21.15
N SER A 286 -14.99 7.37 21.66
CA SER A 286 -14.98 6.85 23.03
C SER A 286 -15.03 7.98 24.07
N ARG A 287 -14.37 9.11 23.81
CA ARG A 287 -14.46 10.30 24.67
C ARG A 287 -15.86 10.89 24.66
N VAL A 288 -16.48 11.00 23.49
CA VAL A 288 -17.86 11.53 23.33
C VAL A 288 -18.88 10.62 24.04
N SER A 289 -18.76 9.30 23.90
CA SER A 289 -19.63 8.32 24.57
C SER A 289 -19.28 8.08 26.04
N ARG A 290 -18.22 8.71 26.56
CA ARG A 290 -17.69 8.50 27.92
C ARG A 290 -17.39 7.04 28.24
N SER A 291 -16.90 6.29 27.25
CA SER A 291 -16.47 4.90 27.39
C SER A 291 -14.96 4.77 27.20
N SER A 292 -14.37 3.69 27.72
CA SER A 292 -12.99 3.33 27.35
C SER A 292 -12.95 2.84 25.90
N PRO A 293 -11.95 3.23 25.09
CA PRO A 293 -11.81 2.67 23.76
C PRO A 293 -11.55 1.16 23.84
N PRO A 294 -12.08 0.36 22.89
CA PRO A 294 -11.80 -1.06 22.84
C PRO A 294 -10.32 -1.31 22.54
N ALA A 295 -9.82 -2.47 22.96
CA ALA A 295 -8.52 -2.94 22.52
C ALA A 295 -8.55 -3.22 21.01
N VAL A 296 -7.48 -2.85 20.32
CA VAL A 296 -7.36 -3.02 18.88
C VAL A 296 -6.27 -4.03 18.59
N ARG A 297 -6.57 -5.01 17.74
CA ARG A 297 -5.58 -5.95 17.22
C ARG A 297 -5.52 -5.81 15.72
N ILE A 298 -4.34 -5.47 15.19
CA ILE A 298 -4.06 -5.44 13.76
C ILE A 298 -3.25 -6.68 13.41
N THR A 299 -3.67 -7.37 12.35
CA THR A 299 -2.91 -8.43 11.71
C THR A 299 -2.52 -7.94 10.32
N ALA A 300 -1.25 -7.58 10.17
CA ALA A 300 -0.68 -7.17 8.90
C ALA A 300 -0.16 -8.40 8.16
N VAL A 301 -0.73 -8.69 7.00
CA VAL A 301 -0.29 -9.78 6.14
C VAL A 301 0.72 -9.22 5.14
N VAL A 302 1.95 -9.70 5.21
CA VAL A 302 3.10 -9.15 4.47
C VAL A 302 3.83 -10.26 3.73
N ALA A 303 4.53 -9.92 2.64
CA ALA A 303 5.41 -10.88 1.98
C ALA A 303 6.54 -11.30 2.94
N GLU A 304 7.27 -10.31 3.46
CA GLU A 304 8.30 -10.44 4.48
C GLU A 304 8.24 -9.21 5.40
N GLU A 305 8.80 -9.34 6.61
CA GLU A 305 8.95 -8.19 7.51
C GLU A 305 10.13 -7.33 7.04
N SER A 306 9.85 -6.06 6.72
CA SER A 306 10.84 -5.06 6.34
C SER A 306 11.03 -4.01 7.45
N GLY A 307 12.14 -3.26 7.40
CA GLY A 307 12.36 -2.14 8.32
C GLY A 307 11.24 -1.10 8.28
N GLU A 308 10.60 -0.91 7.12
CA GLU A 308 9.42 -0.04 6.97
C GLU A 308 8.22 -0.59 7.74
N THR A 309 7.88 -1.88 7.58
CA THR A 309 6.72 -2.48 8.26
C THR A 309 6.90 -2.52 9.77
N VAL A 310 8.12 -2.79 10.25
CA VAL A 310 8.44 -2.78 11.68
C VAL A 310 8.31 -1.36 12.24
N LEU A 311 8.89 -0.35 11.55
CA LEU A 311 8.76 1.05 11.94
C LEU A 311 7.29 1.50 11.99
N ALA A 312 6.48 1.12 10.99
CA ALA A 312 5.06 1.45 10.95
C ALA A 312 4.32 0.85 12.16
N ALA A 313 4.62 -0.40 12.52
CA ALA A 313 4.00 -1.05 13.67
C ALA A 313 4.42 -0.40 15.00
N ASP A 314 5.68 -0.01 15.16
CA ASP A 314 6.16 0.67 16.38
C ASP A 314 5.54 2.06 16.51
N ASN A 315 5.55 2.86 15.44
CA ASN A 315 4.89 4.16 15.40
C ASN A 315 3.40 4.06 15.74
N LEU A 316 2.71 3.05 15.22
CA LEU A 316 1.30 2.81 15.52
C LEU A 316 1.07 2.48 17.00
N ARG A 317 1.89 1.60 17.59
CA ARG A 317 1.79 1.24 19.02
C ARG A 317 2.03 2.45 19.90
N ASP A 318 3.00 3.29 19.56
CA ASP A 318 3.33 4.49 20.32
C ASP A 318 2.23 5.54 20.21
N PHE A 319 1.71 5.78 19.00
CA PHE A 319 0.57 6.66 18.77
C PHE A 319 -0.68 6.21 19.53
N ALA A 320 -1.01 4.91 19.47
CA ALA A 320 -2.16 4.34 20.19
C ALA A 320 -2.00 4.46 21.71
N ARG A 321 -0.78 4.30 22.24
CA ARG A 321 -0.49 4.51 23.67
C ARG A 321 -0.79 5.94 24.10
N GLY A 322 -0.42 6.93 23.29
CA GLY A 322 -0.77 8.34 23.51
C GLY A 322 -2.28 8.62 23.52
N LEU A 323 -3.07 7.77 22.86
CA LEU A 323 -4.53 7.84 22.83
C LEU A 323 -5.23 6.97 23.89
N ASN A 324 -4.47 6.30 24.77
CA ASN A 324 -4.96 5.30 25.73
C ASN A 324 -5.69 4.12 25.07
N ILE A 325 -5.24 3.70 23.89
CA ILE A 325 -5.74 2.51 23.18
C ILE A 325 -4.74 1.38 23.36
N SER A 326 -5.21 0.23 23.84
CA SER A 326 -4.40 -1.00 23.84
C SER A 326 -4.32 -1.53 22.41
N LEU A 327 -3.17 -1.37 21.75
CA LEU A 327 -2.94 -1.80 20.37
C LEU A 327 -1.92 -2.94 20.31
N ALA A 328 -2.29 -4.04 19.65
CA ALA A 328 -1.38 -5.09 19.23
C ALA A 328 -1.28 -5.11 17.70
N VAL A 329 -0.06 -5.18 17.16
CA VAL A 329 0.20 -5.36 15.73
C VAL A 329 0.98 -6.65 15.54
N ASN A 330 0.43 -7.58 14.77
CA ASN A 330 1.01 -8.89 14.50
C ASN A 330 1.25 -9.05 13.00
N PHE A 331 2.38 -9.66 12.63
CA PHE A 331 2.69 -9.96 11.24
C PHE A 331 2.35 -11.40 10.89
N VAL A 332 1.77 -11.58 9.70
CA VAL A 332 1.60 -12.89 9.06
C VAL A 332 2.38 -12.86 7.76
N ARG A 333 3.48 -13.59 7.74
CA ARG A 333 4.35 -13.68 6.57
C ARG A 333 3.76 -14.68 5.58
N VAL A 334 3.49 -14.20 4.37
CA VAL A 334 3.03 -15.02 3.24
C VAL A 334 4.23 -15.63 2.51
N GLY A 335 5.28 -14.84 2.29
CA GLY A 335 6.57 -15.26 1.72
C GLY A 335 6.46 -16.25 0.55
N GLY A 336 7.43 -17.17 0.46
CA GLY A 336 7.41 -18.29 -0.47
C GLY A 336 6.34 -19.36 -0.19
N LEU A 337 5.57 -19.21 0.89
CA LEU A 337 4.51 -20.14 1.29
C LEU A 337 3.18 -19.81 0.56
N GLY A 338 3.02 -18.58 0.08
CA GLY A 338 1.88 -18.14 -0.72
C GLY A 338 0.54 -18.44 -0.04
N THR A 339 -0.38 -19.01 -0.79
CA THR A 339 -1.73 -19.39 -0.30
C THR A 339 -1.74 -20.34 0.91
N LEU A 340 -0.68 -21.13 1.12
CA LEU A 340 -0.59 -22.04 2.27
C LEU A 340 -0.46 -21.26 3.60
N ALA A 341 0.15 -20.08 3.58
CA ALA A 341 0.28 -19.23 4.78
C ALA A 341 -1.10 -18.83 5.33
N LEU A 342 -2.05 -18.56 4.43
CA LEU A 342 -3.43 -18.27 4.82
C LEU A 342 -4.07 -19.43 5.57
N SER A 343 -3.80 -20.68 5.18
CA SER A 343 -4.35 -21.85 5.88
C SER A 343 -3.80 -22.00 7.30
N GLY A 344 -2.53 -21.65 7.51
CA GLY A 344 -1.85 -21.69 8.81
C GLY A 344 -2.34 -20.63 9.81
N PHE A 345 -2.96 -19.55 9.32
CA PHE A 345 -3.42 -18.44 10.15
C PHE A 345 -4.35 -18.90 11.28
N ARG A 346 -3.89 -18.69 12.52
CA ARG A 346 -4.68 -18.91 13.74
C ARG A 346 -5.34 -17.59 14.11
N LEU A 347 -6.67 -17.55 14.05
CA LEU A 347 -7.43 -16.45 14.63
C LEU A 347 -7.29 -16.49 16.14
N ALA A 348 -6.45 -15.63 16.70
CA ALA A 348 -6.49 -15.33 18.12
C ALA A 348 -7.81 -14.60 18.42
N GLY A 349 -8.55 -15.01 19.45
CA GLY A 349 -9.78 -14.31 19.88
C GLY A 349 -11.05 -14.74 19.14
N SER A 350 -11.54 -15.96 19.39
CA SER A 350 -12.85 -16.40 18.86
C SER A 350 -13.96 -15.43 19.31
N GLY A 351 -14.68 -14.84 18.35
CA GLY A 351 -15.82 -13.97 18.62
C GLY A 351 -15.51 -12.47 18.66
N GLU A 352 -14.26 -12.04 18.45
CA GLU A 352 -13.94 -10.62 18.28
C GLU A 352 -14.52 -10.09 16.96
N PRO A 353 -15.25 -8.95 16.96
CA PRO A 353 -15.68 -8.29 15.74
C PRO A 353 -14.47 -8.01 14.83
N THR A 354 -14.51 -8.59 13.63
CA THR A 354 -13.38 -8.51 12.71
C THR A 354 -13.75 -7.77 11.43
N ALA A 355 -12.86 -6.90 10.96
CA ALA A 355 -12.90 -6.32 9.62
C ALA A 355 -11.69 -6.80 8.81
N VAL A 356 -11.88 -7.01 7.51
CA VAL A 356 -10.81 -7.37 6.57
C VAL A 356 -10.69 -6.26 5.54
N VAL A 357 -9.49 -5.71 5.36
CA VAL A 357 -9.19 -4.69 4.34
C VAL A 357 -8.32 -5.32 3.26
N LEU A 358 -8.86 -5.37 2.05
CA LEU A 358 -8.22 -5.88 0.85
C LEU A 358 -7.85 -4.71 -0.07
N THR A 359 -6.67 -4.77 -0.66
CA THR A 359 -6.25 -3.90 -1.77
C THR A 359 -5.77 -4.78 -2.92
N PRO A 360 -5.53 -4.26 -4.14
CA PRO A 360 -4.90 -5.03 -5.21
C PRO A 360 -3.59 -5.74 -4.81
N THR A 361 -2.90 -5.27 -3.76
CA THR A 361 -1.71 -5.90 -3.17
C THR A 361 -1.95 -7.36 -2.76
N ILE A 362 -3.19 -7.74 -2.39
CA ILE A 362 -3.49 -9.14 -2.02
C ILE A 362 -3.17 -10.14 -3.12
N PHE A 363 -3.51 -9.80 -4.37
CA PHE A 363 -3.33 -10.69 -5.50
C PHE A 363 -1.86 -10.84 -5.87
N ARG A 364 -1.05 -9.84 -5.50
CA ARG A 364 0.40 -9.88 -5.63
C ARG A 364 1.02 -10.77 -4.55
N LEU A 365 0.68 -10.49 -3.30
CA LEU A 365 1.21 -11.20 -2.13
C LEU A 365 1.02 -12.72 -2.18
N LEU A 366 -0.13 -13.20 -2.65
CA LEU A 366 -0.44 -14.64 -2.60
C LEU A 366 0.24 -15.48 -3.67
N GLY A 367 0.85 -14.84 -4.68
CA GLY A 367 1.47 -15.53 -5.81
C GLY A 367 0.44 -16.23 -6.72
N GLY A 368 0.58 -16.02 -8.03
CA GLY A 368 -0.40 -16.48 -9.01
C GLY A 368 -1.64 -15.60 -8.95
N GLY A 369 -2.02 -15.03 -10.09
CA GLY A 369 -2.98 -13.94 -10.08
C GLY A 369 -4.33 -14.21 -9.47
N ALA A 370 -5.11 -13.15 -9.39
CA ALA A 370 -6.56 -13.25 -9.25
C ALA A 370 -7.18 -14.25 -10.23
N ALA A 371 -6.51 -14.54 -11.36
CA ALA A 371 -6.88 -15.55 -12.36
C ALA A 371 -6.50 -17.00 -12.00
N SER A 372 -5.63 -17.24 -11.01
CA SER A 372 -5.40 -18.58 -10.47
C SER A 372 -6.60 -18.97 -9.60
N PRO A 373 -7.41 -19.96 -10.01
CA PRO A 373 -8.59 -20.37 -9.26
C PRO A 373 -8.23 -20.83 -7.84
N ASP A 374 -7.03 -21.38 -7.65
CA ASP A 374 -6.54 -21.85 -6.36
C ASP A 374 -6.24 -20.70 -5.39
N THR A 375 -5.62 -19.62 -5.90
CA THR A 375 -5.31 -18.41 -5.12
C THR A 375 -6.58 -17.69 -4.69
N ALA A 376 -7.50 -17.48 -5.63
CA ALA A 376 -8.83 -16.94 -5.36
C ALA A 376 -9.57 -17.77 -4.30
N ALA A 377 -9.62 -19.09 -4.48
CA ALA A 377 -10.30 -19.98 -3.55
C ALA A 377 -9.64 -19.99 -2.16
N ALA A 378 -8.31 -19.90 -2.08
CA ALA A 378 -7.59 -19.80 -0.80
C ALA A 378 -7.95 -18.52 -0.03
N LEU A 379 -7.94 -17.37 -0.71
CA LEU A 379 -8.37 -16.10 -0.13
C LEU A 379 -9.83 -16.17 0.36
N LEU A 380 -10.74 -16.66 -0.48
CA LEU A 380 -12.15 -16.78 -0.13
C LEU A 380 -12.38 -17.71 1.07
N ARG A 381 -11.69 -18.86 1.12
CA ARG A 381 -11.75 -19.78 2.28
C ARG A 381 -11.19 -19.11 3.53
N PHE A 382 -10.10 -18.36 3.41
CA PHE A 382 -9.52 -17.62 4.52
C PHE A 382 -10.51 -16.60 5.08
N VAL A 383 -11.06 -15.73 4.24
CA VAL A 383 -11.99 -14.69 4.67
C VAL A 383 -13.26 -15.31 5.27
N ARG A 384 -13.81 -16.37 4.66
CA ARG A 384 -14.95 -17.09 5.25
C ARG A 384 -14.64 -17.68 6.62
N ARG A 385 -13.42 -18.20 6.84
CA ARG A 385 -13.02 -18.75 8.16
C ARG A 385 -12.85 -17.65 9.21
N VAL A 386 -12.43 -16.45 8.79
CA VAL A 386 -12.34 -15.27 9.67
C VAL A 386 -13.73 -14.80 10.11
N CYS A 387 -14.78 -15.04 9.31
CA CYS A 387 -16.14 -14.57 9.56
C CYS A 387 -16.21 -13.06 9.86
N PRO A 388 -15.66 -12.18 8.99
CA PRO A 388 -15.64 -10.75 9.27
C PRO A 388 -17.04 -10.14 9.19
N ARG A 389 -17.25 -9.06 9.96
CA ARG A 389 -18.45 -8.23 9.87
C ARG A 389 -18.51 -7.42 8.59
N VAL A 390 -17.35 -7.02 8.10
CA VAL A 390 -17.18 -6.29 6.84
C VAL A 390 -15.87 -6.69 6.17
N VAL A 391 -15.92 -6.83 4.85
CA VAL A 391 -14.74 -6.89 3.99
C VAL A 391 -14.74 -5.63 3.14
N LEU A 392 -13.67 -4.86 3.23
CA LEU A 392 -13.43 -3.71 2.37
C LEU A 392 -12.50 -4.11 1.23
N PHE A 393 -12.80 -3.61 0.03
CA PHE A 393 -11.87 -3.62 -1.09
C PHE A 393 -11.60 -2.18 -1.51
N VAL A 394 -10.35 -1.74 -1.35
CA VAL A 394 -9.86 -0.39 -1.64
C VAL A 394 -8.91 -0.46 -2.83
N ASP A 395 -9.32 0.12 -3.95
CA ASP A 395 -8.53 0.20 -5.17
C ASP A 395 -8.09 1.64 -5.43
N THR A 396 -6.78 1.88 -5.51
CA THR A 396 -6.21 3.18 -5.89
C THR A 396 -5.31 3.07 -7.12
N GLU A 397 -5.33 1.93 -7.81
CA GLU A 397 -4.40 1.61 -8.90
C GLU A 397 -5.07 1.56 -10.28
N GLY A 398 -6.33 2.00 -10.36
CA GLY A 398 -7.09 2.08 -11.61
C GLY A 398 -7.59 0.71 -12.08
N GLY A 399 -7.80 -0.24 -11.16
CA GLY A 399 -8.42 -1.51 -11.48
C GLY A 399 -9.91 -1.32 -11.79
N SER A 400 -10.31 -1.54 -13.04
CA SER A 400 -11.73 -1.69 -13.36
C SER A 400 -12.24 -2.93 -12.65
N GLY A 401 -13.17 -2.76 -11.70
CA GLY A 401 -13.84 -3.87 -11.01
C GLY A 401 -14.71 -4.75 -11.93
N GLY A 402 -14.80 -4.44 -13.22
CA GLY A 402 -15.38 -5.29 -14.26
C GLY A 402 -14.34 -5.68 -15.31
N HIS A 403 -14.33 -6.97 -15.66
CA HIS A 403 -13.47 -7.70 -16.61
C HIS A 403 -11.98 -7.28 -16.73
N PRO A 404 -11.01 -8.20 -16.51
CA PRO A 404 -9.62 -7.90 -16.81
C PRO A 404 -9.47 -7.61 -18.30
N PRO A 405 -8.55 -6.73 -18.66
CA PRO A 405 -7.84 -6.88 -19.91
C PRO A 405 -6.96 -8.14 -19.82
N PRO A 406 -7.17 -9.20 -20.64
CA PRO A 406 -6.50 -10.49 -20.49
C PRO A 406 -5.05 -10.49 -21.00
N SER A 407 -4.35 -9.36 -20.93
CA SER A 407 -3.11 -9.10 -21.65
C SER A 407 -2.37 -7.91 -21.02
N LEU A 408 -1.09 -8.08 -20.62
CA LEU A 408 -0.12 -7.03 -20.31
C LEU A 408 -0.29 -5.74 -21.14
N ARG A 409 -0.48 -5.81 -22.46
CA ARG A 409 -0.71 -4.65 -23.35
C ARG A 409 -1.82 -3.76 -22.81
N ARG A 410 -2.98 -4.36 -22.58
CA ARG A 410 -4.17 -3.63 -22.17
C ARG A 410 -4.05 -3.20 -20.69
N THR A 411 -3.38 -3.98 -19.85
CA THR A 411 -3.01 -3.57 -18.48
C THR A 411 -2.14 -2.32 -18.50
N VAL A 412 -1.09 -2.30 -19.34
CA VAL A 412 -0.22 -1.13 -19.54
C VAL A 412 -1.03 0.04 -20.08
N THR A 413 -1.91 -0.17 -21.06
CA THR A 413 -2.74 0.90 -21.65
C THR A 413 -3.61 1.56 -20.57
N ALA A 414 -4.42 0.78 -19.85
CA ALA A 414 -5.33 1.29 -18.83
C ALA A 414 -4.58 1.95 -17.66
N ARG A 415 -3.48 1.34 -17.20
CA ARG A 415 -2.75 1.88 -16.05
C ARG A 415 -1.89 3.09 -16.40
N VAL A 416 -1.32 3.19 -17.60
CA VAL A 416 -0.60 4.42 -18.01
C VAL A 416 -1.55 5.62 -17.96
N GLU A 417 -2.77 5.47 -18.48
CA GLU A 417 -3.78 6.54 -18.43
C GLU A 417 -4.19 6.89 -17.00
N HIS A 418 -4.34 5.88 -16.12
CA HIS A 418 -4.58 6.08 -14.70
C HIS A 418 -3.47 6.90 -14.02
N TYR A 419 -2.21 6.46 -14.13
CA TYR A 419 -1.09 7.16 -13.49
C TYR A 419 -0.84 8.54 -14.10
N ALA A 420 -1.07 8.71 -15.41
CA ALA A 420 -1.05 10.03 -16.04
C ALA A 420 -2.10 10.97 -15.44
N THR A 421 -3.31 10.46 -15.19
CA THR A 421 -4.39 11.23 -14.53
C THR A 421 -4.01 11.62 -13.11
N VAL A 422 -3.40 10.72 -12.35
CA VAL A 422 -2.92 11.01 -10.98
C VAL A 422 -1.80 12.05 -11.00
N LEU A 423 -0.84 11.93 -11.91
CA LEU A 423 0.25 12.91 -12.04
C LEU A 423 -0.27 14.29 -12.47
N GLU A 424 -1.24 14.34 -13.38
CA GLU A 424 -1.90 15.58 -13.82
C GLU A 424 -2.62 16.26 -12.64
N SER A 425 -3.30 15.49 -11.79
CA SER A 425 -4.03 16.03 -10.64
C SER A 425 -3.09 16.56 -9.55
N VAL A 426 -1.99 15.84 -9.28
CA VAL A 426 -0.93 16.26 -8.34
C VAL A 426 -0.23 17.53 -8.83
N GLU A 427 0.09 17.63 -10.12
CA GLU A 427 0.68 18.84 -10.69
C GLU A 427 -0.27 20.04 -10.65
N SER A 428 -1.55 19.81 -10.94
CA SER A 428 -2.56 20.85 -10.84
C SER A 428 -2.63 21.39 -9.41
N ALA A 429 -2.65 20.50 -8.41
CA ALA A 429 -2.66 20.89 -7.00
C ALA A 429 -1.38 21.64 -6.61
N ALA A 430 -0.21 21.16 -7.02
CA ALA A 430 1.07 21.80 -6.71
C ALA A 430 1.17 23.22 -7.30
N ALA A 431 0.65 23.43 -8.51
CA ALA A 431 0.63 24.74 -9.15
C ALA A 431 -0.23 25.75 -8.38
N VAL A 432 -1.36 25.31 -7.80
CA VAL A 432 -2.25 26.19 -7.03
C VAL A 432 -1.75 26.44 -5.60
N THR A 433 -1.18 25.43 -4.95
CA THR A 433 -0.67 25.56 -3.56
C THR A 433 0.72 26.18 -3.49
N GLY A 434 1.39 26.38 -4.62
CA GLY A 434 2.78 26.84 -4.65
C GLY A 434 3.77 25.79 -4.11
N ALA A 435 3.38 24.51 -4.10
CA ALA A 435 4.26 23.45 -3.66
C ALA A 435 5.51 23.37 -4.56
N ARG A 436 6.65 23.06 -3.94
CA ARG A 436 7.92 22.93 -4.67
C ARG A 436 7.80 21.82 -5.71
N GLU A 437 8.36 22.05 -6.89
CA GLU A 437 8.43 21.04 -7.95
C GLU A 437 9.07 19.73 -7.47
N GLU A 438 9.99 19.83 -6.51
CA GLU A 438 10.59 18.68 -5.84
C GLU A 438 9.55 17.74 -5.20
N ALA A 439 8.49 18.29 -4.58
CA ALA A 439 7.45 17.48 -3.93
C ALA A 439 6.74 16.58 -4.96
N VAL A 440 6.39 17.13 -6.12
CA VAL A 440 5.82 16.36 -7.25
C VAL A 440 6.81 15.27 -7.70
N ARG A 441 8.09 15.61 -7.85
CA ARG A 441 9.13 14.64 -8.23
C ARG A 441 9.38 13.57 -7.17
N TRP A 442 9.14 13.85 -5.89
CA TRP A 442 9.20 12.85 -4.81
C TRP A 442 8.00 11.91 -4.88
N VAL A 443 6.79 12.43 -5.05
CA VAL A 443 5.58 11.62 -5.27
C VAL A 443 5.78 10.68 -6.45
N GLU A 444 6.25 11.20 -7.58
CA GLU A 444 6.50 10.40 -8.78
C GLU A 444 7.52 9.27 -8.52
N ARG A 445 8.66 9.58 -7.90
CA ARG A 445 9.76 8.62 -7.71
C ARG A 445 9.55 7.62 -6.59
N ALA A 446 8.92 8.02 -5.49
CA ALA A 446 8.84 7.20 -4.27
C ALA A 446 7.43 6.65 -3.99
N VAL A 447 6.39 7.18 -4.65
CA VAL A 447 5.01 6.65 -4.55
C VAL A 447 4.59 5.99 -5.87
N MET A 448 4.68 6.70 -7.00
CA MET A 448 4.17 6.19 -8.28
C MET A 448 5.05 5.09 -8.86
N ARG A 449 6.37 5.30 -8.91
CA ARG A 449 7.31 4.33 -9.48
C ARG A 449 7.23 2.94 -8.83
N PRO A 450 7.24 2.78 -7.49
CA PRO A 450 7.10 1.45 -6.88
C PRO A 450 5.75 0.79 -7.20
N ARG A 451 4.66 1.56 -7.21
CA ARG A 451 3.32 1.02 -7.56
C ARG A 451 3.24 0.59 -9.03
N VAL A 452 3.83 1.34 -9.95
CA VAL A 452 3.94 0.97 -11.36
C VAL A 452 4.79 -0.29 -11.52
N ALA A 453 5.94 -0.36 -10.85
CA ALA A 453 6.80 -1.54 -10.87
C ALA A 453 6.08 -2.79 -10.36
N ALA A 454 5.35 -2.69 -9.25
CA ALA A 454 4.54 -3.79 -8.72
C ALA A 454 3.40 -4.20 -9.68
N ALA A 455 2.72 -3.23 -10.28
CA ALA A 455 1.63 -3.50 -11.24
C ALA A 455 2.11 -4.19 -12.53
N VAL A 456 3.34 -3.90 -12.98
CA VAL A 456 3.96 -4.51 -14.16
C VAL A 456 4.65 -5.83 -13.82
N GLY A 457 5.43 -5.87 -12.73
CA GLY A 457 6.17 -7.04 -12.26
C GLY A 457 5.29 -8.28 -12.12
N GLU A 458 4.07 -8.06 -11.66
CA GLU A 458 3.10 -9.10 -11.40
C GLU A 458 1.84 -8.90 -12.25
N TRP A 459 2.00 -8.45 -13.49
CA TRP A 459 0.89 -8.18 -14.41
C TRP A 459 0.01 -9.43 -14.66
N ALA A 460 0.61 -10.62 -14.67
CA ALA A 460 -0.10 -11.90 -14.76
C ALA A 460 -0.87 -12.20 -13.45
N ALA A 461 -0.52 -11.50 -12.37
CA ALA A 461 -1.21 -11.58 -11.10
C ALA A 461 -2.49 -10.71 -11.03
N VAL A 462 -2.64 -9.77 -11.97
CA VAL A 462 -3.59 -8.65 -11.87
C VAL A 462 -5.04 -9.08 -12.10
N LEU A 463 -5.84 -8.75 -11.10
CA LEU A 463 -7.26 -8.38 -11.10
C LEU A 463 -8.08 -8.97 -12.25
N GLY A 464 -8.44 -10.25 -12.11
CA GLY A 464 -9.70 -10.75 -12.62
C GLY A 464 -10.88 -9.92 -12.07
N PRO A 465 -12.12 -10.21 -12.48
CA PRO A 465 -13.28 -9.46 -12.02
C PRO A 465 -13.53 -9.77 -10.54
N TRP A 466 -12.78 -9.13 -9.64
CA TRP A 466 -12.79 -9.42 -8.21
C TRP A 466 -14.19 -9.22 -7.61
N ARG A 467 -14.99 -8.32 -8.18
CA ARG A 467 -16.41 -8.14 -7.85
C ARG A 467 -17.23 -9.38 -8.17
N GLU A 468 -17.06 -9.95 -9.35
CA GLU A 468 -17.73 -11.20 -9.74
C GLU A 468 -17.21 -12.38 -8.94
N LEU A 469 -15.93 -12.38 -8.57
CA LEU A 469 -15.32 -13.39 -7.70
C LEU A 469 -15.94 -13.34 -6.31
N PHE A 470 -16.12 -12.15 -5.72
CA PHE A 470 -16.79 -11.97 -4.43
C PHE A 470 -18.27 -12.34 -4.52
N ALA A 471 -18.99 -11.86 -5.54
CA ALA A 471 -20.39 -12.19 -5.75
C ALA A 471 -20.61 -13.71 -6.00
N GLY A 472 -19.75 -14.35 -6.79
CA GLY A 472 -19.74 -15.80 -7.03
C GLY A 472 -19.38 -16.61 -5.79
N ALA A 473 -18.70 -15.99 -4.82
CA ALA A 473 -18.50 -16.54 -3.49
C ALA A 473 -19.72 -16.32 -2.55
N GLY A 474 -20.82 -15.74 -3.05
CA GLY A 474 -22.00 -15.44 -2.25
C GLY A 474 -21.88 -14.18 -1.40
N TRP A 475 -20.80 -13.40 -1.56
CA TRP A 475 -20.69 -12.13 -0.85
C TRP A 475 -21.67 -11.12 -1.44
N SER A 476 -22.27 -10.33 -0.57
CA SER A 476 -23.20 -9.26 -0.96
C SER A 476 -22.55 -7.90 -0.78
N PRO A 477 -22.70 -6.97 -1.74
CA PRO A 477 -22.22 -5.61 -1.58
C PRO A 477 -22.99 -4.92 -0.45
N LEU A 478 -22.27 -4.13 0.34
CA LEU A 478 -22.82 -3.29 1.40
C LEU A 478 -22.83 -1.84 0.93
N PRO A 479 -23.99 -1.15 0.95
CA PRO A 479 -24.02 0.28 0.66
C PRO A 479 -23.30 1.05 1.76
N PHE A 480 -22.61 2.12 1.38
CA PHE A 480 -22.04 3.07 2.31
C PHE A 480 -23.12 3.91 2.98
N SER A 481 -22.87 4.34 4.22
CA SER A 481 -23.75 5.30 4.91
C SER A 481 -23.65 6.68 4.27
N GLU A 482 -24.67 7.50 4.48
CA GLU A 482 -24.65 8.91 4.07
C GLU A 482 -23.50 9.69 4.73
N PHE A 483 -23.04 9.23 5.89
CA PHE A 483 -21.92 9.85 6.59
C PHE A 483 -20.58 9.54 5.91
N VAL A 484 -20.35 8.30 5.45
CA VAL A 484 -19.18 7.96 4.62
C VAL A 484 -19.15 8.82 3.35
N GLU A 485 -20.30 8.97 2.69
CA GLU A 485 -20.42 9.80 1.49
C GLU A 485 -20.19 11.28 1.78
N SER A 486 -20.81 11.82 2.81
CA SER A 486 -20.66 13.22 3.20
C SER A 486 -19.21 13.55 3.53
N GLN A 487 -18.47 12.65 4.20
CA GLN A 487 -17.03 12.82 4.43
C GLN A 487 -16.23 12.84 3.13
N ALA A 488 -16.53 11.93 2.20
CA ALA A 488 -15.84 11.87 0.91
C ALA A 488 -16.13 13.11 0.04
N GLU A 489 -17.38 13.59 0.03
CA GLU A 489 -17.74 14.85 -0.63
C GLU A 489 -17.06 16.06 0.00
N TRP A 490 -17.05 16.13 1.34
CA TRP A 490 -16.38 17.20 2.07
C TRP A 490 -14.88 17.24 1.75
N LEU A 491 -14.23 16.07 1.68
CA LEU A 491 -12.83 15.97 1.29
C LEU A 491 -12.61 16.60 -0.10
N VAL A 492 -13.47 16.28 -1.08
CA VAL A 492 -13.40 16.87 -2.42
C VAL A 492 -13.61 18.39 -2.39
N ARG A 493 -14.59 18.89 -1.63
CA ARG A 493 -14.85 20.33 -1.50
C ARG A 493 -13.67 21.11 -0.90
N ARG A 494 -12.82 20.44 -0.09
CA ARG A 494 -11.62 21.03 0.50
C ARG A 494 -10.37 20.94 -0.37
N THR A 495 -10.41 20.21 -1.47
CA THR A 495 -9.25 20.12 -2.36
C THR A 495 -8.96 21.50 -2.99
N PRO A 496 -7.67 21.89 -3.09
CA PRO A 496 -7.30 23.21 -3.61
C PRO A 496 -7.60 23.39 -5.10
N VAL A 497 -7.89 22.30 -5.81
CA VAL A 497 -8.15 22.30 -7.25
C VAL A 497 -9.48 21.63 -7.59
N GLY A 498 -10.26 22.29 -8.44
CA GLY A 498 -11.49 21.74 -8.98
C GLY A 498 -11.23 20.60 -9.97
N GLY A 499 -12.21 19.72 -10.14
CA GLY A 499 -12.15 18.58 -11.06
C GLY A 499 -12.29 17.23 -10.37
N TYR A 500 -12.15 17.17 -9.03
CA TYR A 500 -12.47 15.97 -8.27
C TYR A 500 -13.98 15.81 -8.09
N HIS A 501 -14.46 14.57 -8.12
CA HIS A 501 -15.86 14.22 -7.88
C HIS A 501 -15.97 12.86 -7.19
N VAL A 502 -16.92 12.73 -6.26
CA VAL A 502 -17.28 11.47 -5.61
C VAL A 502 -18.64 11.01 -6.09
N ALA A 503 -18.75 9.75 -6.52
CA ALA A 503 -20.01 9.16 -6.94
C ALA A 503 -20.18 7.75 -6.38
N ARG A 504 -21.43 7.36 -6.13
CA ARG A 504 -21.80 5.95 -6.03
C ARG A 504 -21.78 5.32 -7.41
N ARG A 505 -21.19 4.13 -7.53
CA ARG A 505 -21.29 3.27 -8.71
C ARG A 505 -22.23 2.10 -8.48
N ASP A 506 -22.69 1.52 -9.59
CA ASP A 506 -23.41 0.25 -9.59
C ASP A 506 -22.62 -0.82 -8.82
N GLY A 507 -23.33 -1.55 -7.94
CA GLY A 507 -22.71 -2.51 -7.02
C GLY A 507 -22.20 -1.90 -5.71
N GLY A 508 -22.66 -0.70 -5.33
CA GLY A 508 -22.51 -0.15 -3.97
C GLY A 508 -21.12 0.41 -3.64
N ALA A 509 -20.27 0.62 -4.64
CA ALA A 509 -18.95 1.20 -4.43
C ALA A 509 -19.00 2.74 -4.45
N LEU A 510 -18.14 3.36 -3.66
CA LEU A 510 -17.86 4.79 -3.73
C LEU A 510 -16.62 5.00 -4.61
N VAL A 511 -16.69 5.96 -5.53
CA VAL A 511 -15.64 6.21 -6.52
C VAL A 511 -15.23 7.67 -6.48
N LEU A 512 -13.92 7.90 -6.33
CA LEU A 512 -13.28 9.18 -6.54
C LEU A 512 -12.81 9.28 -7.99
N SER A 513 -13.12 10.39 -8.65
CA SER A 513 -12.73 10.67 -10.03
C SER A 513 -12.11 12.06 -10.16
N TRP A 514 -11.27 12.25 -11.18
CA TRP A 514 -10.69 13.52 -11.59
C TRP A 514 -10.99 13.77 -13.06
N ARG A 515 -11.72 14.86 -13.36
CA ARG A 515 -12.14 15.24 -14.71
C ARG A 515 -12.84 14.08 -15.44
N GLY A 516 -13.70 13.36 -14.72
CA GLY A 516 -14.46 12.21 -15.24
C GLY A 516 -13.66 10.89 -15.33
N ARG A 517 -12.38 10.85 -14.95
CA ARG A 517 -11.56 9.64 -14.93
C ARG A 517 -11.44 9.10 -13.50
N GLU A 518 -11.71 7.82 -13.31
CA GLU A 518 -11.66 7.19 -11.98
C GLU A 518 -10.22 7.13 -11.44
N MET A 519 -10.06 7.39 -10.15
CA MET A 519 -8.77 7.42 -9.47
C MET A 519 -8.71 6.47 -8.28
N ALA A 520 -9.82 6.30 -7.57
CA ALA A 520 -9.92 5.37 -6.48
C ALA A 520 -11.35 4.86 -6.33
N SER A 521 -11.49 3.62 -5.87
CA SER A 521 -12.78 3.03 -5.54
C SER A 521 -12.68 2.28 -4.22
N THR A 522 -13.65 2.51 -3.34
CA THR A 522 -13.83 1.71 -2.13
C THR A 522 -15.15 0.98 -2.23
N SER A 523 -15.18 -0.30 -1.87
CA SER A 523 -16.41 -1.10 -1.79
C SER A 523 -16.42 -1.94 -0.52
N ALA A 524 -17.60 -2.11 0.06
CA ALA A 524 -17.80 -2.91 1.25
C ALA A 524 -18.63 -4.15 0.90
N TRP A 525 -18.34 -5.26 1.58
CA TRP A 525 -18.95 -6.57 1.31
C TRP A 525 -19.25 -7.30 2.61
N ARG A 526 -20.33 -8.09 2.59
CA ARG A 526 -20.68 -9.06 3.63
C ARG A 526 -20.54 -10.47 3.08
N CYS A 527 -19.81 -11.31 3.80
CA CYS A 527 -19.53 -12.70 3.41
C CYS A 527 -20.71 -13.65 3.57
#